data_AF-A0A7J4EHM4-F1
#
_entry.id   AF-A0A7J4EHM4-F1
#
_cell.length_a   1.000
_cell.length_b   1.000
_cell.length_c   1.000
_cell.angle_alpha   90.00
_cell.angle_beta   90.00
_cell.angle_gamma   90.00
#
_symmetry.space_group_name_H-M   'P 1'
#
loop_
_entity.id
_entity.type
_entity.pdbx_description
1 polymer ?
#
loop_
_entity_poly.entity_id
_entity_poly.type
_entity_poly.pdbx_seq_one_letter_code
_entity_poly.pdbx_strand_id
1 'polypeptide(L)'
;MEKGNIELQLEKYNLSPGDTIKGEVLLKLKKPVHARALKIRFIGEQVTRKTSLSGTHVSSSSQKTYVHKFVMSPDGEKEYFNENYSFEITIPKDIIQRATAPPEGAIGDLAKAAQIPSGVNRRIDWYVEAKLDVPKGLDVRKNAD
;
A
#
# COMPACT_ATOMS: atom_id res chain seq x y z
N MET A 1 -1.25 7.60 -25.50
CA MET A 1 -1.52 6.17 -25.79
C MET A 1 -2.08 5.53 -24.52
N GLU A 2 -3.39 5.43 -24.40
CA GLU A 2 -4.04 4.83 -23.21
C GLU A 2 -3.94 3.31 -23.26
N LYS A 3 -3.05 2.74 -22.44
CA LYS A 3 -2.76 1.30 -22.36
C LYS A 3 -3.64 0.66 -21.27
N GLY A 4 -4.91 0.42 -21.57
CA GLY A 4 -5.83 -0.34 -20.70
C GLY A 4 -6.10 0.28 -19.32
N ASN A 5 -6.98 -0.37 -18.54
CA ASN A 5 -7.37 0.03 -17.19
C ASN A 5 -7.30 -1.20 -16.25
N ILE A 6 -6.93 -0.97 -15.00
CA ILE A 6 -7.07 -1.95 -13.90
C ILE A 6 -8.09 -1.37 -12.94
N GLU A 7 -9.18 -2.08 -12.73
CA GLU A 7 -10.18 -1.75 -11.73
C GLU A 7 -10.01 -2.70 -10.55
N LEU A 8 -10.07 -2.14 -9.34
CA LEU A 8 -9.97 -2.87 -8.08
C LEU A 8 -11.26 -2.58 -7.31
N GLN A 9 -12.01 -3.62 -6.96
CA GLN A 9 -13.26 -3.51 -6.23
C GLN A 9 -13.14 -4.34 -4.95
N LEU A 10 -13.28 -3.67 -3.80
CA LEU A 10 -13.33 -4.34 -2.51
C LEU A 10 -14.78 -4.55 -2.11
N GLU A 11 -15.07 -5.71 -1.52
CA GLU A 11 -16.41 -5.99 -0.97
C GLU A 11 -16.72 -5.10 0.25
N LYS A 12 -15.69 -4.80 1.05
CA LYS A 12 -15.77 -4.00 2.28
C LYS A 12 -14.53 -3.14 2.46
N TYR A 13 -14.74 -1.93 2.96
CA TYR A 13 -13.69 -0.95 3.25
C TYR A 13 -13.41 -0.80 4.75
N ASN A 14 -14.41 -1.05 5.61
CA ASN A 14 -14.25 -1.04 7.06
C ASN A 14 -13.83 -2.42 7.55
N LEU A 15 -12.51 -2.66 7.62
CA LEU A 15 -11.93 -3.94 8.03
C LEU A 15 -11.04 -3.77 9.26
N SER A 16 -11.08 -4.76 10.14
CA SER A 16 -10.32 -4.83 11.38
C SER A 16 -9.19 -5.87 11.28
N PRO A 17 -8.16 -5.78 12.14
CA PRO A 17 -7.16 -6.83 12.26
C PRO A 17 -7.81 -8.19 12.55
N GLY A 18 -7.48 -9.20 11.75
CA GLY A 18 -8.11 -10.52 11.78
C GLY A 18 -9.19 -10.73 10.72
N ASP A 19 -9.70 -9.67 10.08
CA ASP A 19 -10.66 -9.79 8.99
C ASP A 19 -9.98 -10.24 7.69
N THR A 20 -10.78 -10.76 6.76
CA THR A 20 -10.34 -11.08 5.41
C THR A 20 -10.81 -10.02 4.44
N ILE A 21 -9.86 -9.35 3.79
CA ILE A 21 -10.11 -8.48 2.64
C ILE A 21 -10.49 -9.38 1.47
N LYS A 22 -11.68 -9.18 0.93
CA LYS A 22 -12.13 -9.83 -0.31
C LYS A 22 -12.38 -8.79 -1.37
N GLY A 23 -12.01 -9.11 -2.60
CA GLY A 23 -12.22 -8.21 -3.71
C GLY A 23 -11.91 -8.84 -5.05
N GLU A 24 -12.11 -8.04 -6.08
CA GLU A 24 -11.90 -8.42 -7.47
C GLU A 24 -11.02 -7.39 -8.17
N VAL A 25 -10.10 -7.90 -8.98
CA VAL A 25 -9.30 -7.10 -9.90
C VAL A 25 -9.77 -7.37 -11.32
N LEU A 26 -10.40 -6.37 -11.90
CA LEU A 26 -10.87 -6.41 -13.27
C LEU A 26 -9.85 -5.73 -14.18
N LEU A 27 -9.20 -6.54 -14.99
CA LEU A 27 -8.23 -6.08 -15.97
C LEU A 27 -8.97 -5.78 -17.27
N LYS A 28 -8.85 -4.55 -17.78
CA LYS A 28 -9.47 -4.09 -19.04
C LYS A 28 -8.41 -3.57 -20.00
N LEU A 29 -7.70 -4.45 -20.68
CA LEU A 29 -6.66 -4.07 -21.65
C LEU A 29 -7.24 -3.92 -23.05
N LYS A 30 -6.75 -2.93 -23.81
CA LYS A 30 -7.16 -2.73 -25.21
C LYS A 30 -6.56 -3.78 -26.17
N LYS A 31 -5.47 -4.46 -25.76
CA LYS A 31 -4.79 -5.55 -26.49
C LYS A 31 -4.18 -6.53 -25.47
N PRO A 32 -3.94 -7.80 -25.82
CA PRO A 32 -3.16 -8.71 -24.99
C PRO A 32 -1.78 -8.13 -24.68
N VAL A 33 -1.36 -8.22 -23.42
CA VAL A 33 -0.07 -7.73 -22.94
C VAL A 33 0.64 -8.87 -22.22
N HIS A 34 1.83 -9.22 -22.71
CA HIS A 34 2.72 -10.12 -22.00
C HIS A 34 3.24 -9.46 -20.73
N ALA A 35 2.89 -9.99 -19.56
CA ALA A 35 3.30 -9.47 -18.27
C ALA A 35 3.84 -10.59 -17.38
N ARG A 36 4.75 -10.24 -16.47
CA ARG A 36 5.40 -11.20 -15.54
C ARG A 36 4.46 -11.72 -14.48
N ALA A 37 3.57 -10.87 -13.99
CA ALA A 37 2.55 -11.21 -13.01
C ALA A 37 1.59 -10.03 -12.81
N LEU A 38 0.35 -10.35 -12.49
CA LEU A 38 -0.53 -9.45 -11.75
C LEU A 38 -0.18 -9.54 -10.27
N LYS A 39 0.18 -8.42 -9.66
CA LYS A 39 0.55 -8.33 -8.23
C LYS A 39 -0.53 -7.58 -7.49
N ILE A 40 -1.13 -8.24 -6.51
CA ILE A 40 -2.05 -7.62 -5.56
C ILE A 40 -1.29 -7.45 -4.25
N ARG A 41 -1.30 -6.24 -3.71
CA ARG A 41 -0.50 -5.87 -2.55
C ARG A 41 -1.39 -5.26 -1.50
N PHE A 42 -1.20 -5.69 -0.26
CA PHE A 42 -1.78 -5.03 0.90
C PHE A 42 -0.67 -4.29 1.64
N ILE A 43 -0.80 -2.97 1.72
CA ILE A 43 0.27 -2.07 2.14
C ILE A 43 -0.21 -1.23 3.31
N GLY A 44 0.62 -1.16 4.35
CA GLY A 44 0.56 -0.12 5.36
C GLY A 44 1.67 0.88 5.11
N GLU A 45 1.33 2.12 4.79
CA GLU A 45 2.29 3.21 4.58
C GLU A 45 2.18 4.22 5.73
N GLN A 46 3.23 4.32 6.54
CA GLN A 46 3.34 5.37 7.54
C GLN A 46 3.76 6.68 6.87
N VAL A 47 2.90 7.68 6.96
CA VAL A 47 3.16 9.05 6.54
C VAL A 47 3.51 9.87 7.78
N THR A 48 4.77 10.27 7.89
CA THR A 48 5.27 11.17 8.94
C THR A 48 5.42 12.58 8.37
N ARG A 49 4.64 13.53 8.86
CA ARG A 49 4.79 14.95 8.56
C ARG A 49 5.47 15.64 9.72
N LYS A 50 6.49 16.44 9.45
CA LYS A 50 7.18 17.28 10.44
C LYS A 50 7.08 18.73 10.01
N THR A 51 6.45 19.55 10.82
CA THR A 51 6.44 21.01 10.68
C THR A 51 7.44 21.60 11.65
N SER A 52 8.39 22.39 11.14
CA SER A 52 9.39 23.09 11.94
C SER A 52 9.27 24.60 11.72
N LEU A 53 9.19 25.34 12.82
CA LEU A 53 9.26 26.80 12.86
C LEU A 53 10.69 27.23 13.17
N SER A 54 11.28 28.07 12.32
CA SER A 54 12.56 28.72 12.57
C SER A 54 12.39 30.22 12.32
N GLY A 55 12.33 31.00 13.40
CA GLY A 55 11.98 32.42 13.33
C GLY A 55 10.59 32.63 12.72
N THR A 56 10.50 33.41 11.64
CA THR A 56 9.27 33.64 10.85
C THR A 56 9.01 32.59 9.77
N HIS A 57 9.90 31.61 9.58
CA HIS A 57 9.80 30.63 8.50
C HIS A 57 9.18 29.31 8.99
N VAL A 58 8.17 28.82 8.26
CA VAL A 58 7.54 27.52 8.48
C VAL A 58 8.00 26.56 7.38
N SER A 59 8.66 25.48 7.77
CA SER A 59 9.05 24.40 6.85
C SER A 59 8.26 23.13 7.18
N SER A 60 7.84 22.39 6.15
CA SER A 60 7.15 21.11 6.30
C SER A 60 7.86 20.04 5.48
N SER A 61 8.11 18.89 6.11
CA SER A 61 8.67 17.71 5.45
C SER A 61 7.74 16.51 5.65
N SER A 62 7.62 15.68 4.62
CA SER A 62 6.83 14.45 4.66
C SER A 62 7.71 13.27 4.30
N GLN A 63 7.72 12.24 5.15
CA GLN A 63 8.41 10.98 4.91
C GLN A 63 7.37 9.86 4.86
N LYS A 64 7.49 9.00 3.85
CA LYS A 64 6.68 7.79 3.69
C LYS A 64 7.55 6.56 3.99
N THR A 65 7.04 5.63 4.77
CA THR A 65 7.77 4.39 5.11
C THR A 65 6.78 3.23 5.15
N TYR A 66 7.13 2.11 4.50
CA TYR A 66 6.30 0.92 4.54
C TYR A 66 6.43 0.25 5.90
N VAL A 67 5.31 0.13 6.62
CA VAL A 67 5.22 -0.60 7.90
C VAL A 67 4.68 -2.01 7.70
N HIS A 68 4.02 -2.25 6.57
CA HIS A 68 3.58 -3.57 6.16
C HIS A 68 3.55 -3.67 4.64
N LYS A 69 3.94 -4.84 4.12
CA LYS A 69 3.86 -5.13 2.69
C LYS A 69 3.62 -6.62 2.49
N PHE A 70 2.38 -6.97 2.21
CA PHE A 70 2.00 -8.29 1.73
C PHE A 70 1.84 -8.24 0.21
N VAL A 71 2.30 -9.29 -0.48
CA VAL A 71 2.20 -9.39 -1.95
C VAL A 71 1.70 -10.78 -2.29
N MET A 72 0.66 -10.84 -3.11
CA MET A 72 0.19 -12.06 -3.75
C MET A 72 0.15 -11.88 -5.26
N SER A 73 0.23 -12.99 -5.99
CA SER A 73 0.13 -13.00 -7.45
C SER A 73 -0.80 -14.14 -7.84
N PRO A 74 -2.06 -13.85 -8.22
CA PRO A 74 -3.00 -14.89 -8.62
C PRO A 74 -2.53 -15.63 -9.87
N ASP A 75 -1.73 -14.98 -10.71
CA ASP A 75 -1.11 -15.56 -11.88
C ASP A 75 0.35 -15.11 -12.06
N GLY A 76 1.11 -15.95 -12.75
CA GLY A 76 2.51 -15.71 -13.11
C GLY A 76 2.68 -15.09 -14.50
N GLU A 77 3.77 -15.45 -15.18
CA GLU A 77 4.10 -14.85 -16.47
C GLU A 77 3.20 -15.42 -17.56
N LYS A 78 2.37 -14.55 -18.17
CA LYS A 78 1.47 -14.91 -19.26
C LYS A 78 1.04 -13.68 -20.06
N GLU A 79 0.28 -13.92 -21.13
CA GLU A 79 -0.46 -12.86 -21.81
C GLU A 79 -1.74 -12.55 -21.06
N TYR A 80 -1.87 -11.30 -20.63
CA TYR A 80 -3.02 -10.77 -19.93
C TYR A 80 -3.88 -9.94 -20.88
N PHE A 81 -5.21 -9.99 -20.76
CA PHE A 81 -6.09 -9.20 -21.59
C PHE A 81 -7.30 -8.61 -20.84
N ASN A 82 -8.42 -9.35 -20.80
CA ASN A 82 -9.66 -8.94 -20.16
C ASN A 82 -10.12 -10.05 -19.22
N GLU A 83 -9.48 -10.10 -18.06
CA GLU A 83 -9.68 -11.16 -17.08
C GLU A 83 -10.10 -10.54 -15.74
N ASN A 84 -10.83 -11.33 -14.96
CA ASN A 84 -11.22 -10.98 -13.61
C ASN A 84 -10.51 -11.91 -12.62
N TYR A 85 -9.96 -11.32 -11.57
CA TYR A 85 -9.22 -12.02 -10.53
C TYR A 85 -9.81 -11.72 -9.17
N SER A 86 -10.53 -12.68 -8.61
CA SER A 86 -10.95 -12.64 -7.22
C SER A 86 -9.76 -12.93 -6.31
N PHE A 87 -9.65 -12.21 -5.19
CA PHE A 87 -8.57 -12.40 -4.23
C PHE A 87 -9.09 -12.31 -2.80
N GLU A 88 -8.39 -13.01 -1.90
CA GLU A 88 -8.65 -12.97 -0.47
C GLU A 88 -7.32 -12.75 0.28
N ILE A 89 -7.28 -11.75 1.16
CA ILE A 89 -6.11 -11.43 1.99
C ILE A 89 -6.56 -11.35 3.44
N THR A 90 -6.05 -12.25 4.28
CA THR A 90 -6.30 -12.18 5.72
C THR A 90 -5.41 -11.14 6.37
N ILE A 91 -6.01 -10.17 7.06
CA ILE A 91 -5.31 -9.15 7.83
C ILE A 91 -4.78 -9.81 9.11
N PRO A 92 -3.47 -9.81 9.35
CA PRO A 92 -2.93 -10.35 10.60
C PRO A 92 -3.44 -9.57 11.82
N LYS A 93 -3.79 -10.28 12.90
CA LYS A 93 -4.32 -9.67 14.14
C LYS A 93 -3.34 -8.71 14.82
N ASP A 94 -2.06 -8.97 14.66
CA ASP A 94 -0.95 -8.21 15.23
C ASP A 94 -0.49 -7.04 14.31
N ILE A 95 -1.18 -6.77 13.20
CA ILE A 95 -0.72 -5.81 12.20
C ILE A 95 -0.58 -4.38 12.75
N ILE A 96 -1.48 -3.96 13.64
CA ILE A 96 -1.42 -2.64 14.27
C ILE A 96 -0.24 -2.55 15.23
N GLN A 97 0.01 -3.61 16.01
CA GLN A 97 1.13 -3.68 16.96
C GLN A 97 2.47 -3.66 16.22
N ARG A 98 2.59 -4.40 15.12
CA ARG A 98 3.81 -4.37 14.27
C ARG A 98 4.01 -3.02 13.60
N ALA A 99 2.93 -2.37 13.19
CA ALA A 99 3.00 -1.08 12.52
C ALA A 99 3.37 0.08 13.48
N THR A 100 3.07 -0.06 14.77
CA THR A 100 3.44 0.91 15.82
C THR A 100 4.70 0.52 16.58
N ALA A 101 5.23 -0.68 16.37
CA ALA A 101 6.47 -1.13 16.99
C ALA A 101 7.63 -0.21 16.57
N PRO A 102 8.47 0.23 17.52
CA PRO A 102 9.73 0.87 17.19
C PRO A 102 10.56 -0.07 16.29
N PRO A 103 11.30 0.45 15.29
CA PRO A 103 12.19 -0.38 14.49
C PRO A 103 13.15 -1.16 15.41
N GLU A 104 13.40 -2.43 15.09
CA GLU A 104 14.38 -3.24 15.84
C GLU A 104 15.73 -2.52 15.91
N GLY A 105 16.21 -2.29 17.15
CA GLY A 105 17.36 -1.43 17.46
C GLY A 105 17.02 -0.15 18.23
N ALA A 106 15.73 0.17 18.39
CA ALA A 106 15.27 1.42 18.98
C ALA A 106 14.79 1.29 20.45
N ILE A 107 15.48 0.49 21.28
CA ILE A 107 15.20 0.38 22.73
C ILE A 107 15.27 1.77 23.42
N GLY A 108 15.94 2.77 22.82
CA GLY A 108 15.95 4.16 23.27
C GLY A 108 14.82 5.07 22.78
N ASP A 109 13.96 4.66 21.84
CA ASP A 109 12.95 5.53 21.20
C ASP A 109 11.56 5.48 21.85
N LEU A 110 11.30 4.59 22.81
CA LEU A 110 10.09 4.69 23.65
C LEU A 110 10.04 6.05 24.36
N ALA A 111 11.20 6.59 24.76
CA ALA A 111 11.30 7.96 25.28
C ALA A 111 10.99 9.04 24.21
N LYS A 112 11.31 8.79 22.92
CA LYS A 112 11.04 9.74 21.83
C LYS A 112 9.58 9.77 21.39
N ALA A 113 8.82 8.70 21.61
CA ALA A 113 7.36 8.71 21.40
C ALA A 113 6.65 9.67 22.38
N ALA A 114 7.17 9.81 23.60
CA ALA A 114 6.70 10.81 24.57
C ALA A 114 7.23 12.24 24.31
N GLN A 115 8.31 12.37 23.53
CA GLN A 115 8.92 13.65 23.15
C GLN A 115 8.58 14.09 21.72
N ILE A 116 7.52 13.55 21.11
CA ILE A 116 7.07 14.01 19.78
C ILE A 116 6.78 15.51 19.90
N PRO A 117 7.60 16.38 19.26
CA PRO A 117 7.41 17.82 19.38
C PRO A 117 6.07 18.21 18.76
N SER A 118 5.39 19.19 19.35
CA SER A 118 4.22 19.85 18.78
C SER A 118 4.51 20.23 17.31
N GLY A 119 3.92 19.51 16.35
CA GLY A 119 4.19 19.70 14.91
C GLY A 119 4.62 18.45 14.13
N VAL A 120 4.84 17.31 14.79
CA VAL A 120 5.05 16.01 14.12
C VAL A 120 3.76 15.20 14.13
N ASN A 121 3.21 14.92 12.95
CA ASN A 121 2.02 14.10 12.75
C ASN A 121 2.41 12.78 12.09
N ARG A 122 1.98 11.65 12.65
CA ARG A 122 2.15 10.31 12.08
C ARG A 122 0.77 9.70 11.84
N ARG A 123 0.54 9.24 10.62
CA ARG A 123 -0.63 8.44 10.27
C ARG A 123 -0.20 7.22 9.47
N ILE A 124 -0.95 6.13 9.59
CA ILE A 124 -0.74 4.93 8.78
C ILE A 124 -1.91 4.88 7.81
N ASP A 125 -1.59 4.96 6.53
CA ASP A 125 -2.54 4.82 5.44
C ASP A 125 -2.49 3.34 4.98
N TRP A 126 -3.61 2.63 5.10
CA TRP A 126 -3.77 1.25 4.65
C TRP A 126 -4.45 1.24 3.28
N TYR A 127 -3.96 0.44 2.35
CA TYR A 127 -4.59 0.33 1.04
C TYR A 127 -4.22 -0.99 0.34
N VAL A 128 -5.06 -1.38 -0.62
CA VAL A 128 -4.79 -2.46 -1.55
C VAL A 128 -4.37 -1.86 -2.89
N GLU A 129 -3.25 -2.34 -3.44
CA GLU A 129 -2.73 -1.95 -4.76
C GLU A 129 -2.79 -3.17 -5.69
N ALA A 130 -3.39 -2.99 -6.86
CA ALA A 130 -3.29 -3.92 -7.98
C ALA A 130 -2.33 -3.36 -9.02
N LYS A 131 -1.30 -4.14 -9.39
CA LYS A 131 -0.26 -3.75 -10.34
C LYS A 131 0.04 -4.86 -11.33
N LEU A 132 0.01 -4.54 -12.62
CA LEU A 132 0.48 -5.44 -13.67
C LEU A 132 1.96 -5.15 -13.99
N ASP A 133 2.83 -6.14 -13.81
CA ASP A 133 4.29 -6.03 -14.02
C ASP A 133 4.65 -6.37 -15.48
N VAL A 134 4.81 -5.35 -16.33
CA VAL A 134 5.03 -5.53 -17.77
C VAL A 134 6.51 -5.33 -18.11
N PRO A 135 7.24 -6.37 -18.55
CA PRO A 135 8.65 -6.24 -18.90
C PRO A 135 8.80 -5.29 -20.11
N LYS A 136 9.68 -4.28 -19.99
CA LYS A 136 9.95 -3.26 -21.03
C LYS A 136 8.73 -2.38 -21.39
N GLY A 137 7.65 -2.44 -20.60
CA GLY A 137 6.45 -1.60 -20.74
C GLY A 137 6.35 -0.52 -19.66
N LEU A 138 5.36 0.38 -19.80
CA LEU A 138 4.99 1.33 -18.75
C LEU A 138 4.02 0.59 -17.81
N ASP A 139 4.36 0.49 -16.52
CA ASP A 139 3.53 -0.21 -15.53
C ASP A 139 2.13 0.40 -15.39
N VAL A 140 1.09 -0.45 -15.29
CA VAL A 140 -0.29 -0.03 -15.00
C VAL A 140 -0.59 -0.36 -13.53
N ARG A 141 -1.08 0.63 -12.75
CA ARG A 141 -1.37 0.48 -11.31
C ARG A 141 -2.66 1.19 -10.89
N LYS A 142 -3.38 0.62 -9.92
CA LYS A 142 -4.57 1.21 -9.28
C LYS A 142 -4.56 0.91 -7.77
N ASN A 143 -4.94 1.91 -6.97
CA ASN A 143 -5.04 1.82 -5.52
C ASN A 143 -6.50 1.97 -5.08
N ALA A 144 -6.88 1.28 -4.02
CA ALA A 144 -8.12 1.48 -3.27
C ALA A 144 -7.81 1.61 -1.77
N ASP A 145 -8.27 2.71 -1.17
CA ASP A 145 -8.18 3.04 0.26
C ASP A 145 -9.44 2.62 1.04
#